data_AF-A0A932MN50-F1
#
_entry.id   AF-A0A932MN50-F1
#
_cell.length_a   1.000
_cell.length_b   1.000
_cell.length_c   1.000
_cell.angle_alpha   90.00
_cell.angle_beta   90.00
_cell.angle_gamma   90.00
#
_symmetry.space_group_name_H-M   'P 1'
#
loop_
_entity.id
_entity.type
_entity.pdbx_description
1 polymer ?
#
loop_
_entity_poly.entity_id
_entity_poly.type
_entity_poly.pdbx_seq_one_letter_code
_entity_poly.pdbx_strand_id
1 'polypeptide(L)'
;MLVIFDLDYTLLDSAAFKQAMRDAVKPYGISEELFNETYKRIVTAIPDQYNYDVEQHARAMARTVTARHEEISDALKSIVTRTSEFLYPDALPNLKKLDEEGHDLVIFTWGDPEWQGWK
;
A
#
# COMPACT_ATOMS: atom_id res chain seq x y z
N MET A 1 25.13 5.99 14.27
CA MET A 1 25.10 6.53 12.88
C MET A 1 23.66 6.54 12.46
N LEU A 2 23.22 7.58 11.75
CA LEU A 2 21.86 7.62 11.21
C LEU A 2 21.79 6.80 9.92
N VAL A 3 20.84 5.86 9.85
CA VAL A 3 20.52 5.09 8.64
C VAL A 3 19.07 5.38 8.26
N ILE A 4 18.88 5.80 7.02
CA ILE A 4 17.57 6.18 6.47
C ILE A 4 17.16 5.13 5.44
N PHE A 5 15.96 4.60 5.58
CA PHE A 5 15.36 3.64 4.66
C PHE A 5 14.17 4.26 3.95
N ASP A 6 14.03 4.00 2.65
CA ASP A 6 12.70 4.04 2.05
C ASP A 6 11.92 2.77 2.46
N LEU A 7 10.59 2.79 2.31
CA LEU A 7 9.73 1.63 2.53
C LEU A 7 9.48 0.92 1.20
N ASP A 8 8.86 1.63 0.26
CA ASP A 8 8.42 1.07 -1.01
C ASP A 8 9.59 0.55 -1.82
N TYR A 9 9.48 -0.69 -2.30
CA TYR A 9 10.52 -1.41 -3.03
C TYR A 9 11.87 -1.58 -2.30
N THR A 10 11.99 -1.15 -1.04
CA THR A 10 13.21 -1.25 -0.23
C THR A 10 13.05 -2.22 0.93
N LEU A 11 12.04 -1.99 1.79
CA LEU A 11 11.68 -2.91 2.89
C LEU A 11 10.43 -3.72 2.55
N LEU A 12 9.55 -3.16 1.73
CA LEU A 12 8.30 -3.76 1.27
C LEU A 12 8.43 -4.19 -0.20
N ASP A 13 7.98 -5.41 -0.51
CA ASP A 13 7.71 -5.84 -1.89
C ASP A 13 6.40 -5.19 -2.37
N SER A 14 6.49 -3.91 -2.72
CA SER A 14 5.34 -3.11 -3.16
C SER A 14 4.72 -3.66 -4.46
N ALA A 15 5.48 -4.41 -5.27
CA ALA A 15 4.96 -5.08 -6.45
C ALA A 15 4.04 -6.25 -6.07
N ALA A 16 4.50 -7.13 -5.16
CA ALA A 16 3.69 -8.23 -4.65
C ALA A 16 2.46 -7.72 -3.88
N PHE A 17 2.61 -6.67 -3.06
CA PHE A 17 1.50 -6.04 -2.36
C PHE A 17 0.44 -5.50 -3.33
N LYS A 18 0.85 -4.76 -4.36
CA LYS A 18 -0.08 -4.25 -5.38
C LYS A 18 -0.74 -5.37 -6.17
N GLN A 19 -0.01 -6.45 -6.46
CA GLN A 19 -0.58 -7.64 -7.09
C GLN A 19 -1.66 -8.28 -6.23
N ALA A 20 -1.43 -8.46 -4.92
CA ALA A 20 -2.41 -9.01 -4.01
C ALA A 20 -3.67 -8.14 -3.90
N MET A 21 -3.54 -6.80 -3.90
CA MET A 21 -4.70 -5.90 -3.98
C MET A 21 -5.52 -6.10 -5.25
N ARG A 22 -4.86 -6.27 -6.41
CA ARG A 22 -5.52 -6.55 -7.68
C ARG A 22 -6.24 -7.89 -7.67
N ASP A 23 -5.59 -8.93 -7.17
CA ASP A 23 -6.15 -10.27 -7.11
C ASP A 23 -7.35 -10.35 -6.15
N ALA A 24 -7.31 -9.60 -5.04
CA ALA A 24 -8.41 -9.54 -4.08
C ALA A 24 -9.72 -9.00 -4.69
N VAL A 25 -9.63 -8.12 -5.69
CA VAL A 25 -10.81 -7.49 -6.30
C VAL A 25 -11.27 -8.14 -7.60
N LYS A 26 -10.44 -9.03 -8.17
CA LYS A 26 -10.76 -9.78 -9.40
C LYS A 26 -12.09 -10.55 -9.35
N PRO A 27 -12.51 -11.19 -8.23
CA PRO A 27 -13.80 -11.87 -8.15
C PRO A 27 -15.02 -10.97 -8.36
N TYR A 28 -14.87 -9.65 -8.20
CA TYR A 28 -15.93 -8.66 -8.42
C TYR A 28 -16.02 -8.17 -9.87
N GLY A 29 -15.29 -8.80 -10.79
CA GLY A 29 -15.27 -8.41 -12.21
C GLY A 29 -14.38 -7.20 -12.50
N ILE A 30 -13.48 -6.84 -11.59
CA ILE A 30 -12.54 -5.73 -11.77
C ILE A 30 -11.33 -6.23 -12.58
N SER A 31 -11.09 -5.63 -13.74
CA SER A 31 -9.91 -5.91 -14.56
C SER A 31 -8.67 -5.18 -14.04
N GLU A 32 -7.49 -5.64 -14.46
CA GLU A 32 -6.24 -4.95 -14.12
C GLU A 32 -6.20 -3.52 -14.66
N GLU A 33 -6.71 -3.31 -15.87
CA GLU A 33 -6.79 -1.98 -16.50
C GLU A 33 -7.66 -1.06 -15.67
N LEU A 34 -8.88 -1.51 -15.29
CA LEU A 34 -9.78 -0.72 -14.46
C LEU A 34 -9.13 -0.35 -13.13
N PHE A 35 -8.53 -1.32 -12.43
CA PHE A 35 -7.84 -1.08 -11.17
C PHE A 35 -6.72 -0.05 -11.31
N ASN A 36 -5.87 -0.21 -12.32
CA ASN A 36 -4.73 0.68 -12.52
C ASN A 36 -5.17 2.10 -12.90
N GLU A 37 -6.21 2.24 -13.72
CA GLU A 37 -6.78 3.53 -14.10
C GLU A 37 -7.39 4.25 -12.90
N THR A 38 -8.22 3.56 -12.10
CA THR A 38 -8.84 4.16 -10.92
C THR A 38 -7.83 4.48 -9.83
N TYR A 39 -6.83 3.62 -9.63
CA TYR A 39 -5.72 3.86 -8.72
C TYR A 39 -4.96 5.12 -9.11
N LYS A 40 -4.56 5.23 -10.38
CA LYS A 40 -3.83 6.39 -10.91
C LYS A 40 -4.61 7.67 -10.67
N ARG A 41 -5.92 7.67 -10.95
CA ARG A 41 -6.78 8.83 -10.73
C ARG A 41 -6.79 9.31 -9.27
N ILE A 42 -6.73 8.38 -8.31
CA ILE A 42 -6.80 8.68 -6.88
C ILE A 42 -5.47 9.23 -6.38
N VAL A 43 -4.37 8.54 -6.68
CA VAL A 43 -3.05 8.96 -6.19
C VAL A 43 -2.57 10.27 -6.83
N THR A 44 -3.14 10.68 -7.98
CA THR A 44 -2.86 11.97 -8.61
C THR A 44 -3.97 13.00 -8.41
N ALA A 45 -4.95 12.75 -7.54
CA ALA A 45 -6.08 13.66 -7.36
C ALA A 45 -5.66 14.98 -6.69
N ILE A 46 -4.63 14.95 -5.85
CA ILE A 46 -4.07 16.11 -5.16
C ILE A 46 -2.65 16.33 -5.68
N PRO A 47 -2.34 17.47 -6.32
CA PRO A 47 -0.99 17.79 -6.75
C PRO A 47 -0.01 17.70 -5.58
N ASP A 48 1.16 17.11 -5.83
CA ASP A 48 2.29 16.99 -4.88
C ASP A 48 1.98 16.21 -3.59
N GLN A 49 0.86 15.47 -3.54
CA GLN A 49 0.53 14.58 -2.42
C GLN A 49 0.24 13.17 -2.92
N TYR A 50 0.83 12.19 -2.25
CA TYR A 50 0.44 10.80 -2.42
C TYR A 50 -0.62 10.48 -1.35
N ASN A 51 -1.89 10.44 -1.76
CA ASN A 51 -3.02 10.15 -0.89
C ASN A 51 -3.84 9.00 -1.47
N TYR A 52 -3.42 7.77 -1.18
CA TYR A 52 -4.18 6.59 -1.55
C TYR A 52 -5.27 6.32 -0.51
N ASP A 53 -6.53 6.46 -0.92
CA ASP A 53 -7.71 6.18 -0.11
C ASP A 53 -8.43 4.94 -0.66
N VAL A 54 -8.49 3.88 0.16
CA VAL A 54 -9.13 2.61 -0.17
C VAL A 54 -10.63 2.78 -0.46
N GLU A 55 -11.33 3.63 0.31
CA GLU A 55 -12.76 3.89 0.12
C GLU A 55 -13.02 4.60 -1.19
N GLN A 56 -12.22 5.61 -1.52
CA GLN A 56 -12.32 6.29 -2.80
C GLN A 56 -12.01 5.34 -3.97
N HIS A 57 -11.07 4.41 -3.79
CA HIS A 57 -10.72 3.42 -4.81
C HIS A 57 -11.83 2.42 -5.05
N ALA A 58 -12.40 1.87 -3.98
CA ALA A 58 -13.54 0.99 -4.06
C ALA A 58 -14.75 1.68 -4.70
N ARG A 59 -15.06 2.92 -4.32
CA ARG A 59 -16.14 3.72 -4.93
C ARG A 59 -15.90 4.02 -6.41
N ALA A 60 -14.65 4.23 -6.81
CA ALA A 60 -14.29 4.48 -8.20
C ALA A 60 -14.57 3.25 -9.09
N MET A 61 -14.15 2.06 -8.63
CA MET A 61 -14.34 0.81 -9.35
C MET A 61 -15.80 0.35 -9.36
N ALA A 62 -16.53 0.53 -8.25
CA ALA A 62 -17.95 0.15 -8.15
C ALA A 62 -18.87 0.89 -9.14
N ARG A 63 -18.40 1.98 -9.79
CA ARG A 63 -19.16 2.69 -10.84
C ARG A 63 -19.25 1.91 -12.15
N THR A 64 -18.35 0.95 -12.37
CA THR A 64 -18.22 0.23 -13.65
C THR A 64 -18.53 -1.26 -13.52
N VAL A 65 -18.74 -1.76 -12.29
CA VAL A 65 -19.09 -3.16 -12.01
C VAL A 65 -20.37 -3.24 -11.17
N THR A 66 -20.93 -4.45 -11.05
CA THR A 66 -22.16 -4.66 -10.26
C THR A 66 -21.93 -4.82 -8.77
N ALA A 67 -20.68 -5.12 -8.36
CA ALA A 67 -20.32 -5.27 -6.96
C ALA A 67 -20.44 -3.95 -6.20
N ARG A 68 -20.84 -4.02 -4.92
CA ARG A 68 -20.97 -2.82 -4.09
C ARG A 68 -19.60 -2.35 -3.63
N HIS A 69 -19.43 -1.04 -3.47
CA HIS A 69 -18.15 -0.47 -3.04
C HIS A 69 -17.69 -1.00 -1.67
N GLU A 70 -18.61 -1.34 -0.76
CA GLU A 70 -18.29 -1.92 0.54
C GLU A 70 -17.57 -3.27 0.39
N GLU A 71 -18.04 -4.11 -0.53
CA GLU A 71 -17.46 -5.45 -0.78
C GLU A 71 -16.03 -5.33 -1.34
N ILE A 72 -15.83 -4.38 -2.25
CA ILE A 72 -14.52 -4.07 -2.84
C ILE A 72 -13.59 -3.45 -1.77
N SER A 73 -14.11 -2.55 -0.93
CA SER A 73 -13.36 -1.90 0.14
C SER A 73 -12.89 -2.93 1.18
N ASP A 74 -13.78 -3.83 1.61
CA ASP A 74 -13.45 -4.88 2.57
C ASP A 74 -12.36 -5.82 2.01
N ALA A 75 -12.44 -6.17 0.73
CA ALA A 75 -11.41 -6.96 0.07
C ALA A 75 -10.05 -6.25 0.06
N LEU A 76 -10.00 -4.97 -0.30
CA LEU A 76 -8.76 -4.17 -0.29
C LEU A 76 -8.20 -4.01 1.12
N LYS A 77 -9.04 -3.67 2.11
CA LYS A 77 -8.64 -3.54 3.51
C LYS A 77 -8.08 -4.83 4.07
N SER A 78 -8.60 -5.98 3.66
CA SER A 78 -8.07 -7.28 4.07
C SER A 78 -6.62 -7.52 3.65
N ILE A 79 -6.18 -6.92 2.53
CA ILE A 79 -4.79 -6.96 2.09
C ILE A 79 -3.94 -5.94 2.86
N VAL A 80 -4.47 -4.73 3.04
CA VAL A 80 -3.81 -3.65 3.80
C VAL A 80 -3.50 -4.05 5.24
N THR A 81 -4.42 -4.72 5.93
CA THR A 81 -4.18 -5.18 7.32
C THR A 81 -3.10 -6.26 7.42
N ARG A 82 -2.72 -6.87 6.29
CA ARG A 82 -1.69 -7.91 6.16
C ARG A 82 -0.43 -7.40 5.45
N THR A 83 -0.21 -6.08 5.40
CA THR A 83 0.95 -5.47 4.73
C THR A 83 2.29 -6.06 5.17
N SER A 84 2.43 -6.48 6.43
CA SER A 84 3.65 -7.10 6.95
C SER A 84 4.04 -8.42 6.26
N GLU A 85 3.09 -9.13 5.64
CA GLU A 85 3.37 -10.35 4.87
C GLU A 85 4.14 -10.08 3.58
N PHE A 86 4.18 -8.82 3.14
CA PHE A 86 4.86 -8.39 1.91
C PHE A 86 6.22 -7.76 2.18
N LEU A 87 6.72 -7.77 3.42
CA LEU A 87 8.09 -7.35 3.69
C LEU A 87 9.09 -8.32 3.06
N TYR A 88 10.22 -7.81 2.57
CA TYR A 88 11.29 -8.69 2.13
C TYR A 88 11.78 -9.56 3.30
N PRO A 89 12.15 -10.84 3.08
CA PRO A 89 12.49 -11.76 4.16
C PRO A 89 13.62 -11.29 5.09
N ASP A 90 14.52 -10.47 4.57
CA ASP A 90 15.69 -9.92 5.26
C ASP A 90 15.46 -8.51 5.82
N ALA A 91 14.32 -7.86 5.53
CA ALA A 91 14.03 -6.51 6.01
C ALA A 91 14.09 -6.41 7.55
N LEU A 92 13.31 -7.24 8.26
CA LEU A 92 13.28 -7.20 9.73
C LEU A 92 14.60 -7.69 10.37
N PRO A 93 15.22 -8.81 9.93
CA PRO A 93 16.53 -9.20 10.43
C PRO A 93 17.61 -8.12 10.28
N ASN A 94 17.68 -7.45 9.12
CA ASN A 94 18.67 -6.42 8.87
C ASN A 94 18.43 -5.17 9.73
N LEU A 95 17.17 -4.72 9.84
CA LEU A 95 16.83 -3.59 10.72
C LEU A 95 17.19 -3.88 12.18
N LYS A 96 16.85 -5.08 12.68
CA LYS A 96 17.18 -5.50 14.04
C LYS A 96 18.69 -5.50 14.28
N LYS A 97 19.47 -6.02 13.33
CA LYS A 97 20.92 -6.03 13.43
C LYS A 97 21.51 -4.62 13.54
N LEU A 98 21.05 -3.68 12.70
CA LEU A 98 21.56 -2.31 12.72
C LEU A 98 21.19 -1.57 14.01
N ASP A 99 20.00 -1.84 14.56
CA ASP A 99 19.58 -1.33 15.87
C ASP A 99 20.49 -1.87 17.00
N GLU A 100 20.77 -3.18 16.99
CA GLU A 100 21.68 -3.84 17.94
C GLU A 100 23.13 -3.31 17.84
N GLU A 101 23.55 -2.83 16.66
CA GLU A 101 24.84 -2.18 16.42
C GLU A 101 24.88 -0.70 16.88
N GLY A 102 23.77 -0.18 17.42
CA GLY A 102 23.66 1.18 17.95
C GLY A 102 23.49 2.24 16.86
N HIS A 103 22.83 1.91 15.75
CA HIS A 103 22.45 2.87 14.73
C HIS A 103 21.07 3.47 15.00
N ASP A 104 20.91 4.75 14.70
CA ASP A 104 19.60 5.41 14.69
C ASP A 104 18.93 5.10 13.36
N LEU A 105 17.76 4.45 13.38
CA LEU A 105 17.07 4.02 12.17
C LEU A 105 15.83 4.89 11.92
N VAL A 106 15.69 5.39 10.70
CA VAL A 106 14.55 6.20 10.27
C VAL A 106 13.96 5.62 8.98
N ILE A 107 12.65 5.46 8.94
CA ILE A 107 11.92 5.23 7.69
C ILE A 107 11.52 6.60 7.14
N PHE A 108 11.98 6.91 5.94
CA PHE A 108 11.66 8.13 5.20
C PHE A 108 11.03 7.73 3.87
N THR A 109 9.70 7.65 3.86
CA THR A 109 8.94 7.18 2.70
C THR A 109 7.79 8.12 2.37
N TRP A 110 7.45 8.20 1.10
CA TRP A 110 6.36 9.04 0.63
C TRP A 110 5.04 8.28 0.76
N GLY A 111 4.18 8.73 1.68
CA GLY A 111 2.89 8.09 1.91
C GLY A 111 1.93 8.99 2.68
N ASP A 112 0.75 8.44 2.95
CA ASP A 112 -0.27 9.09 3.75
C ASP A 112 0.15 9.16 5.24
N PRO A 113 0.16 10.34 5.88
CA PRO A 113 0.57 10.48 7.28
C PRO A 113 -0.24 9.67 8.28
N GLU A 114 -1.54 9.45 8.03
CA GLU A 114 -2.39 8.63 8.90
C GLU A 114 -1.93 7.17 8.88
N TRP A 115 -1.57 6.67 7.69
CA TRP A 115 -1.05 5.31 7.52
C TRP A 115 0.33 5.14 8.15
N GLN A 116 1.16 6.18 8.08
CA GLN A 116 2.48 6.20 8.70
C GLN A 116 2.42 6.35 10.23
N GLY A 117 1.24 6.63 10.79
CA GLY A 117 1.06 6.82 12.22
C GLY A 117 1.83 8.02 12.77
N TRP A 118 2.05 9.05 11.95
CA TRP A 118 2.61 10.32 12.43
C TRP A 118 1.70 10.86 13.54
N LYS A 119 2.21 10.90 14.77
CA LYS A 119 1.61 11.59 15.90
C LYS A 119 2.44 12.80 16.27
#